data_AF-A0A9K3D2C9-F1
#
_entry.id   AF-A0A9K3D2C9-F1
#
_cell.length_a   1.000
_cell.length_b   1.000
_cell.length_c   1.000
_cell.angle_alpha   90.00
_cell.angle_beta   90.00
_cell.angle_gamma   90.00
#
_symmetry.space_group_name_H-M   'P 1'
#
loop_
_entity.id
_entity.type
_entity.pdbx_description
1 polymer ?
#
loop_
_entity_poly.entity_id
_entity_poly.type
_entity_poly.pdbx_seq_one_letter_code
_entity_poly.pdbx_strand_id
1 'polypeptide(L)'
;TVVRAHQIALQGHEYKFNGRLVTMWSAPNYSYRSKNSASVMHVREGEKETMTTFEAVPDADRILPPRSWIVGYGFSSIGGGLD
;
A
#
# COMPACT_ATOMS: atom_id res chain seq x y z
N THR A 1 6.41 1.55 21.11
CA THR A 1 5.89 2.20 19.89
C THR A 1 4.55 1.61 19.54
N VAL A 2 3.60 2.39 19.05
CA VAL A 2 2.34 1.88 18.46
C VAL A 2 2.48 1.87 16.94
N VAL A 3 2.09 0.79 16.28
CA VAL A 3 2.10 0.68 14.81
C VAL A 3 0.66 0.54 14.33
N ARG A 4 0.25 1.35 13.35
CA ARG A 4 -1.10 1.34 12.77
C ARG A 4 -1.08 1.46 11.25
N ALA A 5 -2.15 1.00 10.59
CA ALA A 5 -2.38 1.20 9.15
C ALA A 5 -3.41 2.32 8.91
N HIS A 6 -4.33 2.21 7.95
CA HIS A 6 -5.55 3.03 7.78
C HIS A 6 -5.41 4.49 7.25
N GLN A 7 -4.23 5.10 7.26
CA GLN A 7 -3.97 6.39 6.60
C GLN A 7 -2.81 6.19 5.64
N ILE A 8 -2.90 6.79 4.45
CA ILE A 8 -1.85 6.66 3.45
C ILE A 8 -0.56 7.31 3.96
N ALA A 9 0.53 6.55 3.91
CA ALA A 9 1.89 7.06 4.13
C ALA A 9 2.60 7.04 2.77
N LEU A 10 2.95 8.21 2.25
CA LEU A 10 3.46 8.33 0.87
C LEU A 10 4.76 7.54 0.63
N GLN A 11 5.58 7.37 1.67
CA GLN A 11 6.85 6.64 1.63
C GLN A 11 6.70 5.18 2.12
N GLY A 12 5.47 4.67 2.22
CA GLY A 12 5.17 3.34 2.76
C GLY A 12 5.12 3.28 4.29
N HIS A 13 5.79 4.20 4.99
CA HIS A 13 5.63 4.39 6.43
C HIS A 13 5.90 5.84 6.84
N GLU A 14 5.41 6.24 8.02
CA GLU A 14 5.60 7.58 8.58
C GLU A 14 5.70 7.52 10.11
N TYR A 15 6.76 8.09 10.68
CA TYR A 15 6.93 8.26 12.12
C TYR A 15 6.27 9.55 12.59
N LYS A 16 5.49 9.47 13.68
CA LYS A 16 4.82 10.61 14.31
C LYS A 16 5.06 10.63 15.82
N PHE A 17 4.79 11.78 16.43
CA PHE A 17 4.84 11.96 17.89
C PHE A 17 6.19 11.52 18.49
N ASN A 18 7.29 12.00 17.91
CA ASN A 18 8.67 11.66 18.32
C ASN A 18 8.93 10.14 18.32
N GLY A 19 8.47 9.46 17.26
CA GLY A 19 8.68 8.02 17.07
C GLY A 19 7.78 7.14 17.95
N ARG A 20 6.80 7.69 18.67
CA ARG A 20 5.88 6.90 19.50
C ARG A 20 4.79 6.20 18.67
N LEU A 21 4.50 6.72 17.47
CA LEU A 21 3.54 6.16 16.54
C LEU A 21 4.19 5.96 15.16
N VAL A 22 3.95 4.81 14.55
CA VAL A 22 4.29 4.54 13.16
C VAL A 22 3.00 4.28 12.38
N THR A 23 2.80 5.04 11.30
CA THR A 23 1.80 4.68 10.28
C THR A 23 2.48 3.80 9.25
N MET A 24 1.94 2.62 8.99
CA MET A 24 2.45 1.63 8.03
C MET A 24 1.47 1.49 6.87
N TRP A 25 1.99 1.39 5.65
CA TRP A 25 1.21 1.26 4.44
C TRP A 25 1.81 0.21 3.51
N SER A 26 1.07 -0.85 3.21
CA SER A 26 1.60 -2.01 2.46
C SER A 26 1.05 -2.15 1.03
N ALA A 27 0.32 -1.13 0.53
CA ALA A 27 -0.29 -1.13 -0.80
C ALA A 27 0.35 -0.06 -1.70
N PRO A 28 1.39 -0.41 -2.49
CA PRO A 28 2.08 0.59 -3.31
C PRO A 28 1.18 1.04 -4.46
N ASN A 29 1.35 2.30 -4.88
CA ASN A 29 0.49 2.99 -5.85
C ASN A 29 -1.00 2.76 -5.57
N TYR A 30 -1.45 3.12 -4.36
CA TYR A 30 -2.80 2.83 -3.90
C TYR A 30 -3.85 3.35 -4.88
N SER A 31 -4.81 2.48 -5.21
CA SER A 31 -5.87 2.75 -6.18
C SER A 31 -5.37 3.24 -7.55
N TYR A 32 -4.12 2.95 -7.89
CA TYR A 32 -3.44 3.35 -9.13
C TYR A 32 -3.35 4.87 -9.35
N ARG A 33 -3.38 5.65 -8.27
CA ARG A 33 -3.40 7.12 -8.33
C ARG A 33 -2.35 7.76 -7.45
N SER A 34 -2.15 7.21 -6.25
CA SER A 34 -1.40 7.89 -5.21
C SER A 34 0.12 7.88 -5.42
N LYS A 35 0.65 6.98 -6.27
CA LYS A 35 2.10 6.84 -6.52
C LYS A 35 2.94 6.72 -5.25
N ASN A 36 2.34 6.24 -4.16
CA ASN A 36 3.02 6.02 -2.90
C ASN A 36 3.83 4.71 -2.94
N SER A 37 4.91 4.67 -2.17
CA SER A 37 5.61 3.43 -1.85
C SER A 37 4.80 2.62 -0.82
N ALA A 38 5.23 1.39 -0.59
CA ALA A 38 4.75 0.55 0.49
C ALA A 38 5.89 0.06 1.37
N SER A 39 5.60 -0.32 2.60
CA SER A 39 6.59 -0.84 3.53
C SER A 39 6.07 -2.05 4.31
N VAL A 40 7.00 -2.90 4.72
CA VAL A 40 6.81 -3.95 5.72
C VAL A 40 7.79 -3.67 6.86
N MET A 41 7.33 -3.80 8.11
CA MET A 41 8.18 -3.72 9.29
C MET A 41 8.50 -5.13 9.80
N HIS A 42 9.78 -5.37 10.06
CA HIS A 42 10.29 -6.56 10.71
C HIS A 42 10.53 -6.27 12.18
N VAL A 43 9.90 -7.06 13.04
CA VAL A 43 10.03 -6.96 14.49
C VAL A 43 10.62 -8.27 15.00
N ARG A 44 11.70 -8.16 15.80
CA ARG A 44 12.41 -9.28 16.39
C ARG A 44 12.70 -8.98 17.85
N GLU A 45 12.70 -10.01 18.68
CA GLU A 45 12.98 -9.86 20.10
C GLU A 45 14.42 -9.42 20.33
N GLY A 46 14.62 -8.41 21.20
CA GLY A 46 15.95 -7.87 21.52
C GLY A 46 16.58 -7.01 20.42
N GLU A 47 15.95 -6.85 19.26
CA GLU A 47 16.45 -6.05 18.14
C GLU A 47 15.59 -4.79 17.92
N LYS A 48 16.19 -3.80 17.26
CA LYS A 48 15.45 -2.63 16.80
C LYS A 48 14.61 -3.01 15.56
N GLU A 49 13.39 -2.48 15.51
CA GLU A 49 12.48 -2.58 14.37
C GLU A 49 13.19 -2.12 13.08
N THR A 50 13.06 -2.89 11.99
CA THR A 50 13.59 -2.52 10.67
C THR A 50 12.47 -2.47 9.63
N MET A 51 12.62 -1.65 8.60
CA MET A 51 11.64 -1.53 7.52
C MET A 51 12.25 -1.96 6.18
N THR A 52 11.45 -2.67 5.39
CA THR A 52 11.68 -2.84 3.95
C THR A 52 10.63 -2.03 3.20
N THR A 53 11.08 -1.05 2.42
CA THR A 53 10.22 -0.27 1.50
C THR A 53 10.30 -0.85 0.10
N PHE A 54 9.18 -0.89 -0.60
CA PHE A 54 9.03 -1.44 -1.94
C PHE A 54 8.04 -0.61 -2.76
N GLU A 55 8.23 -0.65 -4.08
CA GLU A 55 7.41 0.09 -5.04
C GLU A 55 6.36 -0.81 -5.70
N ALA A 56 5.43 -0.19 -6.42
CA ALA A 56 4.54 -0.92 -7.29
C ALA A 56 5.35 -1.58 -8.41
N VAL A 57 4.90 -2.75 -8.86
CA VAL A 57 5.41 -3.30 -10.13
C VAL A 57 5.13 -2.31 -11.28
N PRO A 58 5.95 -2.31 -12.35
CA PRO A 58 5.67 -1.50 -13.53
C PRO A 58 4.25 -1.74 -14.05
N ASP A 59 3.62 -0.72 -14.64
CA ASP A 59 2.25 -0.84 -15.16
C ASP A 59 2.12 -1.94 -16.23
N ALA A 60 3.20 -2.23 -16.97
CA ALA A 60 3.26 -3.31 -17.96
C ALA A 60 3.15 -4.72 -17.33
N ASP A 61 3.60 -4.88 -16.09
CA ASP A 61 3.60 -6.15 -15.35
C ASP A 61 2.40 -6.25 -14.39
N ARG A 62 1.50 -5.26 -14.41
CA ARG A 62 0.35 -5.20 -13.52
C ARG A 62 -0.69 -6.26 -13.91
N ILE A 63 -1.00 -7.12 -12.94
CA ILE A 63 -2.09 -8.11 -13.08
C ILE A 63 -3.41 -7.44 -12.70
N LEU A 64 -4.29 -7.28 -13.69
CA LEU A 64 -5.68 -6.86 -13.44
C LEU A 64 -6.50 -8.06 -12.97
N PRO A 65 -7.36 -7.90 -11.94
CA PRO A 65 -8.26 -8.98 -11.54
C PRO A 65 -9.20 -9.34 -12.71
N PRO A 66 -9.59 -10.62 -12.85
CA PRO A 66 -10.50 -11.04 -13.91
C PRO A 66 -11.82 -10.28 -13.87
N ARG A 67 -12.39 -9.94 -15.03
CA ARG A 67 -13.67 -9.21 -15.13
C ARG A 67 -14.81 -9.88 -14.36
N SER A 68 -14.83 -11.20 -14.27
CA SER A 68 -15.84 -11.94 -13.50
C SER A 68 -15.84 -11.60 -12.00
N TRP A 69 -14.70 -11.18 -11.45
CA TRP A 69 -14.57 -10.78 -10.05
C TRP A 69 -15.18 -9.39 -9.84
N ILE A 70 -15.10 -8.52 -10.83
CA ILE A 70 -15.66 -7.16 -10.76
C ILE A 70 -17.20 -7.21 -10.83
N VAL A 71 -17.75 -8.06 -11.69
CA VAL A 71 -19.21 -8.20 -11.89
C VAL A 71 -19.89 -8.90 -10.70
N GLY A 72 -19.25 -9.91 -10.08
CA GLY A 72 -19.81 -10.66 -8.96
C GLY A 72 -19.90 -9.88 -7.64
N TYR A 73 -19.06 -8.84 -7.45
CA TYR A 73 -19.04 -8.00 -6.24
C TYR A 73 -19.81 -6.66 -6.40
N GLY A 74 -20.69 -6.54 -7.41
CA GLY A 74 -21.60 -5.39 -7.52
C GLY A 74 -20.96 -4.08 -8.00
N PHE A 75 -19.71 -4.10 -8.48
CA PHE A 75 -19.12 -2.96 -9.18
C PHE A 75 -19.54 -2.99 -10.65
N SER A 76 -20.80 -2.62 -10.90
CA SER A 76 -21.27 -2.32 -12.26
C SER A 76 -20.47 -1.14 -12.82
N SER A 77 -19.65 -1.41 -13.84
CA SER A 77 -19.14 -0.46 -14.83
C SER A 77 -18.52 0.84 -14.29
N ILE A 78 -17.22 0.84 -14.02
CA ILE A 78 -16.38 2.01 -14.32
C ILE A 78 -15.73 1.78 -15.68
N GLY A 79 -16.49 2.15 -16.72
CA GLY A 79 -15.95 2.37 -18.06
C GLY A 79 -15.20 3.70 -18.13
N GLY A 80 -14.18 3.75 -18.99
CA GLY A 80 -13.30 4.88 -19.25
C GLY A 80 -11.87 4.46 -18.93
N GLY A 81 -10.98 4.18 -19.88
CA GLY A 81 -10.85 4.60 -21.26
C GLY A 81 -9.34 4.52 -21.48
N LEU A 82 -8.91 3.72 -22.46
CA LEU A 82 -7.51 3.73 -22.90
C LEU A 82 -7.46 4.74 -24.05
N ASP A 83 -6.97 5.92 -23.74
CA ASP A 83 -6.42 6.92 -24.64
C ASP A 83 -5.14 7.50 -24.03
#